data_AF-A0A090WZD2-F1
#
_entry.id   AF-A0A090WZD2-F1
#
_cell.length_a   1.000
_cell.length_b   1.000
_cell.length_c   1.000
_cell.angle_alpha   90.00
_cell.angle_beta   90.00
_cell.angle_gamma   90.00
#
_symmetry.space_group_name_H-M   'P 1'
#
loop_
_entity.id
_entity.type
_entity.pdbx_description
1 polymer ?
#
loop_
_entity_poly.entity_id
_entity_poly.type
_entity_poly.pdbx_seq_one_letter_code
_entity_poly.pdbx_strand_id
1 'polypeptide(L)'
;MYTTGTGGTTDHADFGQKGNDIYSDFLSGDLALTANGYNRYSSFAPLLVTVDNTYTRANYSAWRYYYRIIGSANKIIDALGGNDATITDSNKTTMGQAKAMRAYAYFYLTQLYIPEYTPTSKVLPLYINTDGDALEQSETQVVYAQMIDDLEQAATLLEGYSRAELFEVNEDVANTLLAYVYGSMDTNATDILARDLAEKVIANSGLPITTKAETIGGFNSVETPSWLWGGADITTDTGLDLISWWGAKWISTHIATNGLVIKKQLIKDYTIKLKIQINVKFNLLLKQILTMR
;
A
#
# COMPACT_ATOMS: atom_id res chain seq x y z
N MET A 1 3.39 7.30 -9.44
CA MET A 1 3.19 6.42 -8.27
C MET A 1 4.27 6.55 -7.18
N TYR A 2 5.49 7.02 -7.51
CA TYR A 2 6.62 7.12 -6.57
C TYR A 2 7.19 8.55 -6.40
N THR A 3 6.57 9.54 -7.06
CA THR A 3 7.01 10.95 -6.99
C THR A 3 6.69 11.55 -5.63
N THR A 4 7.54 12.45 -5.14
CA THR A 4 7.32 13.17 -3.89
C THR A 4 6.27 14.27 -4.05
N GLY A 5 5.57 14.61 -2.96
CA GLY A 5 4.57 15.68 -2.93
C GLY A 5 3.28 15.39 -3.72
N THR A 6 3.03 14.11 -4.01
CA THR A 6 1.85 13.69 -4.77
C THR A 6 0.54 13.89 -4.01
N GLY A 7 0.56 13.73 -2.68
CA GLY A 7 -0.49 14.11 -1.74
C GLY A 7 -0.60 15.62 -1.51
N GLY A 8 0.21 16.43 -2.20
CA GLY A 8 0.17 17.89 -2.16
C GLY A 8 0.76 18.49 -0.90
N THR A 9 1.62 17.75 -0.22
CA THR A 9 2.36 18.23 0.93
C THR A 9 3.87 18.18 0.64
N THR A 10 4.67 18.86 1.43
CA THR A 10 6.13 18.70 1.42
C THR A 10 6.59 17.69 2.47
N ASP A 11 5.72 16.76 2.89
CA ASP A 11 6.09 15.80 3.92
C ASP A 11 7.06 14.73 3.43
N HIS A 12 7.89 14.25 4.34
CA HIS A 12 8.74 13.09 4.08
C HIS A 12 7.97 11.76 4.01
N ALA A 13 6.70 11.71 4.42
CA ALA A 13 5.79 10.59 4.20
C ALA A 13 4.97 10.71 2.89
N ASP A 14 5.05 11.84 2.19
CA ASP A 14 4.35 12.05 0.91
C ASP A 14 5.24 11.67 -0.28
N PHE A 15 5.34 10.35 -0.52
CA PHE A 15 6.08 9.75 -1.64
C PHE A 15 5.24 8.79 -2.49
N GLY A 16 3.96 9.11 -2.64
CA GLY A 16 3.02 8.35 -3.48
C GLY A 16 2.45 7.13 -2.79
N GLN A 17 2.16 6.08 -3.57
CA GLN A 17 1.39 4.92 -3.10
C GLN A 17 1.99 4.29 -1.85
N LYS A 18 3.32 4.13 -1.84
CA LYS A 18 4.02 3.50 -0.72
C LYS A 18 3.93 4.29 0.57
N GLY A 19 3.72 5.61 0.52
CA GLY A 19 3.42 6.40 1.71
C GLY A 19 2.04 6.05 2.29
N ASN A 20 1.03 5.91 1.43
CA ASN A 20 -0.30 5.46 1.82
C ASN A 20 -0.29 4.01 2.34
N ASP A 21 0.51 3.13 1.75
CA ASP A 21 0.66 1.74 2.21
C ASP A 21 1.23 1.69 3.65
N ILE A 22 2.20 2.55 4.01
CA ILE A 22 2.69 2.65 5.40
C ILE A 22 1.56 3.07 6.34
N TYR A 23 0.75 4.04 5.93
CA TYR A 23 -0.37 4.49 6.75
C TYR A 23 -1.38 3.34 6.96
N SER A 24 -1.74 2.59 5.93
CA SER A 24 -2.64 1.43 6.10
C SER A 24 -2.05 0.31 6.98
N ASP A 25 -0.75 0.05 6.90
CA ASP A 25 -0.09 -0.95 7.76
C ASP A 25 -0.13 -0.55 9.25
N PHE A 26 -0.05 0.75 9.56
CA PHE A 26 -0.27 1.23 10.94
C PHE A 26 -1.71 1.04 11.39
N LEU A 27 -2.70 1.16 10.48
CA LEU A 27 -4.11 0.95 10.81
C LEU A 27 -4.45 -0.52 11.07
N SER A 28 -3.69 -1.48 10.51
CA SER A 28 -3.93 -2.92 10.78
C SER A 28 -3.60 -3.33 12.21
N GLY A 29 -2.76 -2.55 12.91
CA GLY A 29 -2.30 -2.84 14.26
C GLY A 29 -1.06 -3.75 14.34
N ASP A 30 -0.52 -4.19 13.20
CA ASP A 30 0.65 -5.09 13.16
C ASP A 30 2.00 -4.33 13.11
N LEU A 31 1.96 -3.01 12.89
CA LEU A 31 3.15 -2.17 12.79
C LEU A 31 3.35 -1.30 14.04
N ALA A 32 4.44 -1.54 14.77
CA ALA A 32 4.81 -0.76 15.95
C ALA A 32 5.97 0.22 15.67
N LEU A 33 5.74 1.52 15.91
CA LEU A 33 6.81 2.52 15.88
C LEU A 33 7.65 2.42 17.16
N THR A 34 8.82 1.80 17.07
CA THR A 34 9.67 1.49 18.23
C THR A 34 10.24 2.74 18.94
N ALA A 35 10.45 3.83 18.20
CA ALA A 35 10.87 5.11 18.78
C ALA A 35 10.36 6.27 17.92
N ASN A 36 9.70 7.23 18.56
CA ASN A 36 9.23 8.46 17.92
C ASN A 36 10.32 9.55 17.97
N GLY A 37 11.40 9.36 17.22
CA GLY A 37 12.56 10.27 17.25
C GLY A 37 12.47 11.48 16.32
N TYR A 38 11.67 11.40 15.25
CA TYR A 38 11.66 12.38 14.15
C TYR A 38 10.25 12.86 13.78
N ASN A 39 9.26 12.64 14.64
CA ASN A 39 7.86 13.01 14.42
C ASN A 39 7.22 12.44 13.13
N ARG A 40 7.87 11.52 12.41
CA ARG A 40 7.31 10.81 11.26
C ARG A 40 6.37 9.73 11.78
N TYR A 41 5.11 9.74 11.32
CA TYR A 41 4.07 8.82 11.77
C TYR A 41 3.76 8.89 13.28
N SER A 42 4.20 9.95 13.98
CA SER A 42 4.10 10.06 15.44
C SER A 42 2.68 10.19 15.96
N SER A 43 1.81 10.86 15.20
CA SER A 43 0.37 10.94 15.47
C SER A 43 -0.38 9.73 14.93
N PHE A 44 0.19 9.04 13.94
CA PHE A 44 -0.47 7.94 13.25
C PHE A 44 -0.27 6.60 13.98
N ALA A 45 0.93 6.32 14.48
CA ALA A 45 1.26 5.12 15.25
C ALA A 45 0.39 4.91 16.51
N PRO A 46 0.06 5.95 17.31
CA PRO A 46 -0.92 5.84 18.40
C PRO A 46 -2.37 5.98 17.94
N LEU A 47 -2.65 5.97 16.63
CA LEU A 47 -3.98 6.13 16.02
C LEU A 47 -4.68 7.45 16.38
N LEU A 48 -3.95 8.52 16.72
CA LEU A 48 -4.57 9.81 17.05
C LEU A 48 -5.31 10.41 15.85
N VAL A 49 -4.86 10.09 14.64
CA VAL A 49 -5.49 10.51 13.37
C VAL A 49 -6.91 9.97 13.16
N THR A 50 -7.29 8.87 13.83
CA THR A 50 -8.63 8.27 13.67
C THR A 50 -9.65 8.85 14.65
N VAL A 51 -9.17 9.56 15.69
CA VAL A 51 -10.02 10.12 16.76
C VAL A 51 -9.98 11.65 16.81
N ASP A 52 -8.92 12.28 16.30
CA ASP A 52 -8.73 13.73 16.32
C ASP A 52 -8.62 14.29 14.89
N ASN A 53 -9.70 14.98 14.50
CA ASN A 53 -9.87 15.59 13.18
C ASN A 53 -8.95 16.80 12.93
N THR A 54 -8.18 17.26 13.92
CA THR A 54 -7.14 18.28 13.71
C THR A 54 -5.91 17.71 12.99
N TYR A 55 -5.69 16.39 13.06
CA TYR A 55 -4.64 15.70 12.32
C TYR A 55 -5.06 15.33 10.90
N THR A 56 -5.26 16.34 10.05
CA THR A 56 -5.82 16.18 8.70
C THR A 56 -4.84 15.66 7.66
N ARG A 57 -3.54 15.68 7.93
CA ARG A 57 -2.51 15.57 6.90
C ARG A 57 -2.48 14.23 6.18
N ALA A 58 -2.64 13.12 6.90
CA ALA A 58 -2.66 11.79 6.29
C ALA A 58 -3.90 11.61 5.40
N ASN A 59 -5.08 11.99 5.92
CA ASN A 59 -6.34 11.95 5.20
C ASN A 59 -6.32 12.85 3.95
N TYR A 60 -5.76 14.06 4.05
CA TYR A 60 -5.62 14.98 2.92
C TYR A 60 -4.68 14.43 1.84
N SER A 61 -3.54 13.87 2.26
CA SER A 61 -2.53 13.34 1.33
C SER A 61 -3.07 12.14 0.55
N ALA A 62 -3.74 11.21 1.23
CA ALA A 62 -4.39 10.06 0.60
C ALA A 62 -5.48 10.51 -0.39
N TRP A 63 -6.40 11.39 0.04
CA TRP A 63 -7.46 11.93 -0.81
C TRP A 63 -6.89 12.54 -2.09
N ARG A 64 -5.98 13.51 -1.93
CA ARG A 64 -5.42 14.24 -3.07
C ARG A 64 -4.60 13.33 -3.99
N TYR A 65 -3.89 12.35 -3.45
CA TYR A 65 -3.11 11.40 -4.23
C TYR A 65 -3.99 10.63 -5.22
N TYR A 66 -5.05 9.99 -4.73
CA TYR A 66 -5.91 9.16 -5.58
C TYR A 66 -6.75 10.00 -6.56
N TYR A 67 -7.28 11.15 -6.15
CA TYR A 67 -7.98 12.05 -7.09
C TYR A 67 -7.06 12.63 -8.17
N ARG A 68 -5.76 12.81 -7.87
CA ARG A 68 -4.79 13.20 -8.89
C ARG A 68 -4.55 12.09 -9.93
N ILE A 69 -4.59 10.82 -9.52
CA ILE A 69 -4.53 9.68 -10.45
C ILE A 69 -5.78 9.67 -11.32
N ILE A 70 -6.97 9.80 -10.72
CA ILE A 70 -8.25 9.87 -11.45
C ILE A 70 -8.22 11.00 -12.47
N GLY A 71 -7.84 12.21 -12.06
CA GLY A 71 -7.76 13.35 -12.97
C GLY A 71 -6.71 13.19 -14.08
N SER A 72 -5.65 12.40 -13.86
CA SER A 72 -4.67 12.09 -14.90
C SER A 72 -5.20 11.03 -15.87
N ALA A 73 -5.89 10.00 -15.36
CA ALA A 73 -6.54 8.98 -16.17
C ALA A 73 -7.65 9.59 -17.05
N ASN A 74 -8.50 10.45 -16.48
CA ASN A 74 -9.56 11.14 -17.23
C ASN A 74 -8.98 12.02 -18.34
N LYS A 75 -7.87 12.73 -18.11
CA LYS A 75 -7.19 13.50 -19.17
C LYS A 75 -6.72 12.63 -20.34
N ILE A 76 -6.20 11.44 -20.04
CA ILE A 76 -5.77 10.49 -21.07
C ILE A 76 -6.99 9.98 -21.84
N ILE A 77 -8.05 9.58 -21.13
CA ILE A 77 -9.30 9.08 -21.74
C ILE A 77 -9.92 10.17 -22.64
N ASP A 78 -10.02 11.41 -22.15
CA ASP A 78 -10.54 12.55 -22.90
C ASP A 78 -9.67 12.87 -24.13
N ALA A 79 -8.34 12.80 -24.00
CA ALA A 79 -7.43 13.01 -25.14
C ALA A 79 -7.54 11.91 -26.20
N LEU A 80 -7.97 10.71 -25.83
CA LEU A 80 -8.21 9.60 -26.76
C LEU A 80 -9.61 9.63 -27.41
N GLY A 81 -10.43 10.63 -27.10
CA GLY A 81 -11.78 10.81 -27.66
C GLY A 81 -12.91 10.61 -26.65
N GLY A 82 -12.60 10.49 -25.35
CA GLY A 82 -13.58 10.32 -24.27
C GLY A 82 -13.96 8.86 -24.01
N ASN A 83 -14.95 8.65 -23.14
CA ASN A 83 -15.41 7.31 -22.76
C ASN A 83 -16.07 6.56 -23.94
N ASP A 84 -16.61 7.27 -24.93
CA ASP A 84 -17.25 6.72 -26.14
C ASP A 84 -16.30 6.70 -27.37
N ALA A 85 -14.99 6.83 -27.14
CA ALA A 85 -14.02 6.86 -28.22
C ALA A 85 -14.04 5.57 -29.06
N THR A 86 -13.84 5.71 -30.37
CA THR A 86 -13.60 4.55 -31.23
C THR A 86 -12.25 3.92 -30.89
N ILE A 87 -12.29 2.66 -30.46
CA ILE A 87 -11.09 1.90 -30.14
C ILE A 87 -10.41 1.44 -31.43
N THR A 88 -9.12 1.71 -31.52
CA THR A 88 -8.22 1.29 -32.60
C THR A 88 -7.03 0.56 -31.98
N ASP A 89 -6.31 -0.25 -32.75
CA ASP A 89 -5.12 -0.94 -32.24
C ASP A 89 -4.07 0.02 -31.66
N SER A 90 -4.03 1.27 -32.14
CA SER A 90 -3.10 2.29 -31.66
C SER A 90 -3.46 2.91 -30.30
N ASN A 91 -4.74 2.92 -29.91
CA ASN A 91 -5.20 3.52 -28.65
C ASN A 91 -5.69 2.50 -27.61
N LYS A 92 -5.94 1.24 -28.04
CA LYS A 92 -6.52 0.16 -27.23
C LYS A 92 -5.76 -0.02 -25.91
N THR A 93 -4.43 -0.16 -25.98
CA THR A 93 -3.58 -0.35 -24.80
C THR A 93 -3.61 0.84 -23.85
N THR A 94 -3.42 2.06 -24.36
CA THR A 94 -3.40 3.27 -23.52
C THR A 94 -4.76 3.53 -22.87
N MET A 95 -5.86 3.28 -23.59
CA MET A 95 -7.21 3.37 -23.05
C MET A 95 -7.43 2.33 -21.93
N GLY A 96 -7.04 1.08 -22.15
CA GLY A 96 -7.15 0.01 -21.15
C GLY A 96 -6.35 0.31 -19.87
N GLN A 97 -5.11 0.77 -20.02
CA GLN A 97 -4.27 1.17 -18.88
C GLN A 97 -4.87 2.37 -18.12
N ALA A 98 -5.39 3.38 -18.83
CA ALA A 98 -6.00 4.55 -18.20
C ALA A 98 -7.26 4.18 -17.39
N LYS A 99 -8.14 3.34 -17.96
CA LYS A 99 -9.34 2.83 -17.29
C LYS A 99 -9.00 2.00 -16.05
N ALA A 100 -8.05 1.08 -16.16
CA ALA A 100 -7.59 0.29 -15.02
C ALA A 100 -7.02 1.17 -13.90
N MET A 101 -6.24 2.20 -14.24
CA MET A 101 -5.66 3.13 -13.26
C MET A 101 -6.72 4.03 -12.60
N ARG A 102 -7.79 4.39 -13.31
CA ARG A 102 -8.94 5.09 -12.74
C ARG A 102 -9.67 4.22 -11.72
N ALA A 103 -9.99 2.98 -12.08
CA ALA A 103 -10.63 2.03 -11.18
C ALA A 103 -9.76 1.70 -9.96
N TYR A 104 -8.46 1.51 -10.15
CA TYR A 104 -7.48 1.37 -9.06
C TYR A 104 -7.59 2.51 -8.04
N ALA A 105 -7.59 3.76 -8.50
CA ALA A 105 -7.65 4.90 -7.60
C ALA A 105 -8.99 5.00 -6.85
N TYR A 106 -10.10 4.69 -7.53
CA TYR A 106 -11.41 4.62 -6.87
C TYR A 106 -11.47 3.51 -5.82
N PHE A 107 -10.87 2.34 -6.10
CA PHE A 107 -10.86 1.22 -5.16
C PHE A 107 -10.15 1.58 -3.86
N TYR A 108 -8.95 2.19 -3.94
CA TYR A 108 -8.27 2.60 -2.71
C TYR A 108 -8.98 3.72 -1.97
N LEU A 109 -9.68 4.62 -2.67
CA LEU A 109 -10.53 5.61 -2.01
C LEU A 109 -11.70 4.92 -1.28
N THR A 110 -12.37 3.94 -1.88
CA THR A 110 -13.45 3.24 -1.18
C THR A 110 -12.91 2.52 0.06
N GLN A 111 -11.77 1.82 -0.02
CA GLN A 111 -11.20 1.13 1.15
C GLN A 111 -10.78 2.05 2.31
N LEU A 112 -10.49 3.34 2.04
CA LEU A 112 -10.04 4.28 3.07
C LEU A 112 -11.18 5.11 3.66
N TYR A 113 -12.27 5.36 2.92
CA TYR A 113 -13.30 6.33 3.30
C TYR A 113 -14.67 5.71 3.63
N ILE A 114 -14.85 4.40 3.45
CA ILE A 114 -16.02 3.66 3.95
C ILE A 114 -15.60 2.46 4.80
N PRO A 115 -16.39 2.08 5.81
CA PRO A 115 -16.09 0.90 6.63
C PRO A 115 -16.41 -0.41 5.92
N GLU A 116 -17.47 -0.45 5.11
CA GLU A 116 -17.93 -1.64 4.39
C GLU A 116 -18.77 -1.24 3.16
N TYR A 117 -18.91 -2.17 2.22
CA TYR A 117 -19.78 -1.97 1.06
C TYR A 117 -21.26 -1.95 1.48
N THR A 118 -21.89 -0.78 1.36
CA THR A 118 -23.34 -0.62 1.51
C THR A 118 -23.88 0.07 0.26
N PRO A 119 -24.73 -0.57 -0.56
CA PRO A 119 -25.12 -0.06 -1.88
C PRO A 119 -25.64 1.39 -1.88
N THR A 120 -26.45 1.74 -0.87
CA THR A 120 -27.14 3.03 -0.76
C THR A 120 -26.38 4.09 0.03
N SER A 121 -25.21 3.76 0.61
CA SER A 121 -24.41 4.75 1.32
C SER A 121 -23.75 5.71 0.33
N LYS A 122 -23.58 6.97 0.71
CA LYS A 122 -22.81 7.94 -0.08
C LYS A 122 -21.32 7.82 0.28
N VAL A 123 -20.47 7.71 -0.73
CA VAL A 123 -19.02 7.48 -0.52
C VAL A 123 -18.19 8.65 -1.05
N LEU A 124 -18.20 8.87 -2.36
CA LEU A 124 -17.21 9.69 -3.06
C LEU A 124 -17.87 10.42 -4.24
N PRO A 125 -17.43 11.66 -4.55
CA PRO A 125 -17.73 12.28 -5.84
C PRO A 125 -17.15 11.47 -7.00
N LEU A 126 -17.97 11.18 -8.02
CA LEU A 126 -17.59 10.40 -9.18
C LEU A 126 -17.27 11.29 -10.38
N TYR A 127 -15.99 11.38 -10.75
CA TYR A 127 -15.50 12.13 -11.91
C TYR A 127 -15.11 11.15 -13.02
N ILE A 128 -15.88 11.13 -14.10
CA ILE A 128 -15.65 10.27 -15.27
C ILE A 128 -15.02 11.01 -16.46
N ASN A 129 -14.91 12.33 -16.34
CA ASN A 129 -14.36 13.26 -17.33
C ASN A 129 -13.50 14.34 -16.63
N THR A 130 -12.98 15.28 -17.41
CA THR A 130 -12.17 16.40 -16.89
C THR A 130 -12.98 17.65 -16.49
N ASP A 131 -14.30 17.51 -16.33
CA ASP A 131 -15.15 18.63 -15.93
C ASP A 131 -14.76 19.16 -14.54
N GLY A 132 -14.72 20.49 -14.42
CA GLY A 132 -14.17 21.19 -13.26
C GLY A 132 -15.15 21.45 -12.12
N ASP A 133 -16.41 21.00 -12.26
CA ASP A 133 -17.45 21.29 -11.30
C ASP A 133 -17.41 20.33 -10.12
N ALA A 134 -17.57 20.86 -8.91
CA ALA A 134 -17.64 20.05 -7.70
C ALA A 134 -18.93 19.20 -7.72
N LEU A 135 -18.76 17.88 -7.70
CA LEU A 135 -19.87 16.93 -7.70
C LEU A 135 -20.26 16.54 -6.28
N GLU A 136 -21.54 16.22 -6.09
CA GLU A 136 -22.01 15.59 -4.85
C GLU A 136 -21.44 14.17 -4.70
N GLN A 137 -21.47 13.65 -3.47
CA GLN A 137 -21.11 12.25 -3.23
C GLN A 137 -22.12 11.32 -3.91
N SER A 138 -21.60 10.41 -4.72
CA SER A 138 -22.37 9.34 -5.35
C SER A 138 -22.61 8.19 -4.38
N GLU A 139 -23.64 7.39 -4.68
CA GLU A 139 -23.91 6.14 -3.99
C GLU A 139 -22.78 5.14 -4.23
N THR A 140 -22.48 4.32 -3.22
CA THR A 140 -21.41 3.31 -3.27
C THR A 140 -21.62 2.34 -4.43
N GLN A 141 -22.86 1.91 -4.69
CA GLN A 141 -23.15 1.03 -5.83
C GLN A 141 -22.76 1.65 -7.18
N VAL A 142 -22.89 2.97 -7.34
CA VAL A 142 -22.57 3.67 -8.59
C VAL A 142 -21.06 3.75 -8.79
N VAL A 143 -20.32 4.03 -7.71
CA VAL A 143 -18.85 4.03 -7.76
C VAL A 143 -18.30 2.63 -8.05
N TYR A 144 -18.86 1.60 -7.41
CA TYR A 144 -18.48 0.21 -7.67
C TYR A 144 -18.81 -0.25 -9.09
N ALA A 145 -19.99 0.11 -9.60
CA ALA A 145 -20.35 -0.19 -10.98
C ALA A 145 -19.37 0.46 -11.98
N GLN A 146 -18.94 1.70 -11.73
CA GLN A 146 -17.94 2.35 -12.59
C GLN A 146 -16.57 1.67 -12.52
N MET A 147 -16.13 1.23 -11.33
CA MET A 147 -14.88 0.49 -11.19
C MET A 147 -14.91 -0.84 -11.94
N ILE A 148 -16.01 -1.58 -11.83
CA ILE A 148 -16.21 -2.86 -12.51
C ILE A 148 -16.19 -2.66 -14.03
N ASP A 149 -16.98 -1.71 -14.53
CA ASP A 149 -17.06 -1.40 -15.97
C ASP A 149 -15.69 -1.01 -16.55
N ASP A 150 -14.94 -0.14 -15.86
CA ASP A 150 -13.61 0.26 -16.29
C ASP A 150 -12.61 -0.91 -16.31
N LEU A 151 -12.70 -1.83 -15.34
CA LEU A 151 -11.80 -2.98 -15.25
C LEU A 151 -12.16 -4.09 -16.24
N GLU A 152 -13.44 -4.35 -16.49
CA GLU A 152 -13.90 -5.29 -17.52
C GLU A 152 -13.50 -4.80 -18.93
N GLN A 153 -13.69 -3.51 -19.19
CA GLN A 153 -13.21 -2.90 -20.42
C GLN A 153 -11.69 -2.95 -20.50
N ALA A 154 -10.97 -2.62 -19.43
CA ALA A 154 -9.51 -2.69 -19.42
C ALA A 154 -8.99 -4.10 -19.69
N ALA A 155 -9.57 -5.13 -19.07
CA ALA A 155 -9.20 -6.53 -19.32
C ALA A 155 -9.40 -6.92 -20.79
N THR A 156 -10.54 -6.53 -21.39
CA THR A 156 -10.82 -6.76 -22.81
C THR A 156 -9.87 -6.00 -23.73
N LEU A 157 -9.55 -4.75 -23.37
CA LEU A 157 -8.65 -3.90 -24.15
C LEU A 157 -7.19 -4.38 -24.09
N LEU A 158 -6.79 -4.97 -22.96
CA LEU A 158 -5.42 -5.44 -22.74
C LEU A 158 -5.22 -6.92 -23.08
N GLU A 159 -6.24 -7.58 -23.65
CA GLU A 159 -6.12 -8.97 -24.11
C GLU A 159 -4.97 -9.12 -25.12
N GLY A 160 -4.05 -10.03 -24.82
CA GLY A 160 -2.86 -10.30 -25.64
C GLY A 160 -1.76 -9.24 -25.56
N TYR A 161 -1.91 -8.20 -24.72
CA TYR A 161 -0.87 -7.19 -24.52
C TYR A 161 0.28 -7.74 -23.68
N SER A 162 1.50 -7.67 -24.23
CA SER A 162 2.73 -7.97 -23.51
C SER A 162 3.35 -6.65 -23.01
N ARG A 163 3.46 -6.53 -21.69
CA ARG A 163 4.11 -5.38 -21.04
C ARG A 163 5.61 -5.37 -21.28
N ALA A 164 6.17 -4.18 -21.48
CA ALA A 164 7.61 -3.97 -21.50
C ALA A 164 8.17 -3.85 -20.07
N GLU A 165 7.42 -3.20 -19.18
CA GLU A 165 7.86 -2.89 -17.83
C GLU A 165 6.86 -3.38 -16.77
N LEU A 166 7.35 -3.77 -15.59
CA LEU A 166 6.50 -4.37 -14.54
C LEU A 166 5.44 -3.41 -13.98
N PHE A 167 5.63 -2.09 -14.14
CA PHE A 167 4.64 -1.10 -13.70
C PHE A 167 3.48 -0.93 -14.68
N GLU A 168 3.60 -1.42 -15.91
CA GLU A 168 2.53 -1.35 -16.90
C GLU A 168 1.42 -2.34 -16.55
N VAL A 169 0.18 -1.86 -16.65
CA VAL A 169 -1.00 -2.69 -16.42
C VAL A 169 -1.21 -3.57 -17.66
N ASN A 170 -1.25 -4.88 -17.46
CA ASN A 170 -1.66 -5.88 -18.45
C ASN A 170 -3.04 -6.46 -18.09
N GLU A 171 -3.53 -7.40 -18.90
CA GLU A 171 -4.79 -8.10 -18.65
C GLU A 171 -4.84 -8.73 -17.25
N ASP A 172 -3.78 -9.42 -16.82
CA ASP A 172 -3.75 -10.10 -15.52
C ASP A 172 -3.84 -9.13 -14.34
N VAL A 173 -3.19 -7.97 -14.44
CA VAL A 173 -3.29 -6.91 -13.44
C VAL A 173 -4.69 -6.32 -13.40
N ALA A 174 -5.32 -6.08 -14.56
CA ALA A 174 -6.71 -5.62 -14.61
C ALA A 174 -7.68 -6.64 -13.99
N ASN A 175 -7.53 -7.93 -14.30
CA ASN A 175 -8.34 -9.01 -13.71
C ASN A 175 -8.11 -9.14 -12.19
N THR A 176 -6.89 -8.93 -11.72
CA THR A 176 -6.57 -8.97 -10.28
C THR A 176 -7.23 -7.81 -9.54
N LEU A 177 -7.17 -6.60 -10.10
CA LEU A 177 -7.87 -5.45 -9.54
C LEU A 177 -9.39 -5.66 -9.53
N LEU A 178 -9.94 -6.29 -10.57
CA LEU A 178 -11.36 -6.64 -10.62
C LEU A 178 -11.73 -7.66 -9.53
N ALA A 179 -10.88 -8.66 -9.31
CA ALA A 179 -11.07 -9.61 -8.21
C ALA A 179 -11.06 -8.91 -6.84
N TYR A 180 -10.21 -7.91 -6.63
CA TYR A 180 -10.20 -7.12 -5.40
C TYR A 180 -11.48 -6.30 -5.21
N VAL A 181 -11.99 -5.67 -6.29
CA VAL A 181 -13.26 -4.92 -6.24
C VAL A 181 -14.40 -5.85 -5.83
N TYR A 182 -14.55 -7.00 -6.50
CA TYR A 182 -15.59 -7.97 -6.16
C TYR A 182 -15.44 -8.55 -4.75
N GLY A 183 -14.22 -8.89 -4.33
CA GLY A 183 -13.97 -9.39 -2.97
C GLY A 183 -14.27 -8.38 -1.88
N SER A 184 -14.15 -7.07 -2.16
CA SER A 184 -14.50 -6.03 -1.19
C SER A 184 -16.01 -5.77 -1.03
N MET A 185 -16.85 -6.35 -1.91
CA MET A 185 -18.31 -6.23 -1.79
C MET A 185 -18.91 -7.21 -0.77
N ASP A 186 -18.16 -8.25 -0.37
CA ASP A 186 -18.52 -9.24 0.66
C ASP A 186 -19.91 -9.87 0.45
N THR A 187 -20.18 -10.33 -0.78
CA THR A 187 -21.40 -11.07 -1.12
C THR A 187 -21.07 -12.40 -1.74
N ASN A 188 -21.86 -13.44 -1.45
CA ASN A 188 -21.66 -14.78 -2.01
C ASN A 188 -21.50 -14.79 -3.55
N ALA A 189 -22.22 -13.91 -4.26
CA ALA A 189 -22.15 -13.83 -5.72
C ALA A 189 -20.84 -13.19 -6.19
N THR A 190 -20.41 -12.10 -5.55
CA THR A 190 -19.18 -11.39 -5.91
C THR A 190 -17.94 -12.17 -5.49
N ASP A 191 -17.99 -12.92 -4.39
CA ASP A 191 -16.86 -13.75 -3.95
C ASP A 191 -16.55 -14.89 -4.92
N ILE A 192 -17.59 -15.47 -5.54
CA ILE A 192 -17.43 -16.47 -6.61
C ILE A 192 -16.72 -15.84 -7.82
N LEU A 193 -17.14 -14.64 -8.24
CA LEU A 193 -16.50 -13.92 -9.34
C LEU A 193 -15.04 -13.57 -9.02
N ALA A 194 -14.77 -13.11 -7.80
CA ALA A 194 -13.43 -12.79 -7.32
C ALA A 194 -12.52 -14.03 -7.35
N ARG A 195 -13.02 -15.18 -6.87
CA ARG A 195 -12.30 -16.46 -6.93
C ARG A 195 -12.00 -16.85 -8.37
N ASP A 196 -12.99 -16.84 -9.24
CA ASP A 196 -12.84 -17.30 -10.63
C ASP A 196 -11.83 -16.44 -11.41
N LEU A 197 -11.83 -15.12 -11.17
CA LEU A 197 -10.82 -14.21 -11.72
C LEU A 197 -9.42 -14.48 -11.14
N ALA A 198 -9.30 -14.73 -9.84
CA ALA A 198 -8.03 -15.07 -9.22
C ALA A 198 -7.46 -16.39 -9.78
N GLU A 199 -8.31 -17.42 -9.94
CA GLU A 199 -7.92 -18.69 -10.55
C GLU A 199 -7.48 -18.50 -12.00
N LYS A 200 -8.18 -17.67 -12.78
CA LYS A 200 -7.78 -17.30 -14.15
C LYS A 200 -6.38 -16.68 -14.17
N VAL A 201 -6.10 -15.71 -13.28
CA VAL A 201 -4.78 -15.04 -13.23
C VAL A 201 -3.68 -16.00 -12.78
N ILE A 202 -3.94 -16.85 -11.79
CA ILE A 202 -2.97 -17.86 -11.33
C ILE A 202 -2.62 -18.83 -12.48
N ALA A 203 -3.62 -19.25 -13.26
CA ALA A 203 -3.41 -20.15 -14.40
C ALA A 203 -2.69 -19.47 -15.58
N ASN A 204 -3.01 -18.20 -15.88
CA ASN A 204 -2.52 -17.51 -17.07
C ASN A 204 -1.17 -16.81 -16.87
N SER A 205 -0.91 -16.24 -15.69
CA SER A 205 0.28 -15.40 -15.46
C SER A 205 1.59 -16.19 -15.50
N GLY A 206 1.56 -17.49 -15.22
CA GLY A 206 2.74 -18.37 -15.22
C GLY A 206 3.79 -18.01 -14.16
N LEU A 207 3.46 -17.14 -13.20
CA LEU A 207 4.40 -16.66 -12.19
C LEU A 207 4.62 -17.73 -11.10
N PRO A 208 5.87 -18.01 -10.71
CA PRO A 208 6.15 -18.96 -9.64
C PRO A 208 5.80 -18.36 -8.28
N ILE A 209 5.56 -19.24 -7.30
CA ILE A 209 5.48 -18.84 -5.90
C ILE A 209 6.86 -18.38 -5.42
N THR A 210 6.91 -17.28 -4.66
CA THR A 210 8.13 -16.76 -4.05
C THR A 210 8.86 -17.84 -3.25
N THR A 211 10.13 -18.05 -3.57
CA THR A 211 11.00 -18.98 -2.87
C THR A 211 11.44 -18.42 -1.52
N LYS A 212 11.90 -19.30 -0.62
CA LYS A 212 12.46 -18.87 0.68
C LYS A 212 13.62 -17.86 0.53
N ALA A 213 14.45 -18.02 -0.49
CA ALA A 213 15.60 -17.15 -0.74
C ALA A 213 15.16 -15.74 -1.13
N GLU A 214 14.16 -15.64 -2.00
CA GLU A 214 13.58 -14.35 -2.40
C GLU A 214 12.87 -13.66 -1.22
N THR A 215 12.16 -14.42 -0.39
CA THR A 215 11.49 -13.89 0.81
C THR A 215 12.47 -13.22 1.79
N ILE A 216 13.69 -13.74 1.93
CA ILE A 216 14.73 -13.13 2.79
C ILE A 216 15.62 -12.12 2.06
N GLY A 217 15.43 -11.95 0.75
CA GLY A 217 16.19 -11.03 -0.10
C GLY A 217 15.83 -9.56 0.08
N GLY A 218 14.81 -9.26 0.91
CA GLY A 218 14.45 -7.90 1.30
C GLY A 218 13.31 -7.26 0.50
N PHE A 219 12.70 -7.99 -0.45
CA PHE A 219 11.58 -7.52 -1.28
C PHE A 219 11.88 -6.20 -2.00
N ASN A 220 13.08 -6.08 -2.59
CA ASN A 220 13.59 -4.83 -3.15
C ASN A 220 13.90 -4.85 -4.65
N SER A 221 13.64 -5.96 -5.34
CA SER A 221 13.92 -6.10 -6.77
C SER A 221 12.64 -6.41 -7.55
N VAL A 222 12.40 -5.61 -8.58
CA VAL A 222 11.34 -5.81 -9.58
C VAL A 222 11.61 -7.03 -10.47
N GLU A 223 12.84 -7.57 -10.44
CA GLU A 223 13.21 -8.79 -11.15
C GLU A 223 12.72 -10.07 -10.43
N THR A 224 12.11 -9.93 -9.24
CA THR A 224 11.57 -11.08 -8.50
C THR A 224 10.45 -11.73 -9.32
N PRO A 225 10.59 -12.99 -9.78
CA PRO A 225 9.68 -13.59 -10.76
C PRO A 225 8.24 -13.76 -10.28
N SER A 226 8.00 -13.72 -8.97
CA SER A 226 6.67 -13.91 -8.38
C SER A 226 5.79 -12.66 -8.39
N TRP A 227 6.33 -11.50 -8.75
CA TRP A 227 5.60 -10.23 -8.65
C TRP A 227 4.74 -10.00 -9.88
N LEU A 228 3.41 -9.99 -9.69
CA LEU A 228 2.48 -9.70 -10.77
C LEU A 228 2.52 -8.24 -11.19
N TRP A 229 2.64 -7.31 -10.25
CA TRP A 229 2.71 -5.87 -10.53
C TRP A 229 3.63 -5.20 -9.53
N GLY A 230 4.46 -4.27 -10.00
CA GLY A 230 5.47 -3.61 -9.18
C GLY A 230 5.79 -2.23 -9.70
N GLY A 231 6.31 -1.37 -8.82
CA GLY A 231 6.79 -0.04 -9.22
C GLY A 231 8.01 -0.13 -10.14
N ALA A 232 8.40 1.00 -10.74
CA ALA A 232 9.65 1.10 -11.48
C ALA A 232 10.87 0.95 -10.55
N ASP A 233 12.01 0.54 -11.12
CA ASP A 233 13.28 0.51 -10.39
C ASP A 233 13.66 1.94 -9.96
N ILE A 234 13.91 2.10 -8.65
CA ILE A 234 14.24 3.39 -8.04
C ILE A 234 15.75 3.55 -8.06
N THR A 235 16.26 4.14 -9.14
CA THR A 235 17.69 4.44 -9.31
C THR A 235 18.07 5.75 -8.61
N THR A 236 19.37 6.01 -8.41
CA THR A 236 19.85 7.30 -7.87
C THR A 236 19.41 8.50 -8.70
N ASP A 237 19.16 8.30 -9.99
CA ASP A 237 18.71 9.34 -10.92
C ASP A 237 17.24 9.74 -10.69
N THR A 238 16.46 8.89 -10.00
CA THR A 238 15.08 9.23 -9.61
C THR A 238 15.02 10.32 -8.52
N GLY A 239 16.14 10.62 -7.85
CA GLY A 239 16.26 11.76 -6.93
C GLY A 239 15.39 11.70 -5.68
N LEU A 240 14.89 10.51 -5.28
CA LEU A 240 13.97 10.37 -4.16
C LEU A 240 14.63 10.40 -2.77
N ASP A 241 15.95 10.22 -2.68
CA ASP A 241 16.76 10.26 -1.44
C ASP A 241 16.03 9.60 -0.23
N LEU A 242 15.93 10.28 0.91
CA LEU A 242 15.23 9.82 2.12
C LEU A 242 13.69 9.86 2.04
N ILE A 243 13.14 10.39 0.94
CA ILE A 243 11.69 10.55 0.70
C ILE A 243 11.24 9.41 -0.23
N SER A 244 11.49 8.19 0.23
CA SER A 244 11.16 6.95 -0.46
C SER A 244 10.82 5.86 0.57
N TRP A 245 10.15 4.79 0.13
CA TRP A 245 9.91 3.61 0.97
C TRP A 245 11.22 3.07 1.58
N TRP A 246 12.29 3.02 0.77
CA TRP A 246 13.61 2.59 1.19
C TRP A 246 14.24 3.53 2.21
N GLY A 247 14.14 4.85 2.01
CA GLY A 247 14.61 5.85 2.97
C GLY A 247 13.87 5.78 4.30
N ALA A 248 12.55 5.57 4.28
CA ALA A 248 11.73 5.39 5.48
C ALA A 248 12.10 4.12 6.25
N LYS A 249 12.33 2.99 5.56
CA LYS A 249 12.78 1.73 6.18
C LYS A 249 14.25 1.76 6.63
N TRP A 250 15.13 2.45 5.91
CA TRP A 250 16.54 2.62 6.31
C TRP A 250 16.67 3.40 7.61
N ILE A 251 15.90 4.49 7.77
CA ILE A 251 15.87 5.26 9.02
C ILE A 251 15.28 4.43 10.16
N SER A 252 14.20 3.67 9.93
CA SER A 252 13.58 2.86 10.99
C SER A 252 14.50 1.74 11.49
N THR A 253 15.25 1.09 10.57
CA THR A 253 16.25 0.07 10.92
C THR A 253 17.50 0.65 11.57
N HIS A 254 17.96 1.84 11.16
CA HIS A 254 19.07 2.54 11.83
C HIS A 254 18.72 2.99 13.25
N ILE A 255 17.48 3.44 13.48
CA ILE A 255 16.96 3.75 14.82
C ILE A 255 16.82 2.47 15.65
N ALA A 256 16.39 1.37 15.04
CA ALA A 256 16.38 0.07 15.70
C ALA A 256 17.80 -0.38 16.07
N THR A 257 18.82 -0.18 15.23
CA THR A 257 20.22 -0.50 15.56
C THR A 257 20.82 0.42 16.61
N ASN A 258 20.51 1.72 16.59
CA ASN A 258 20.97 2.66 17.63
C ASN A 258 20.23 2.46 18.97
N GLY A 259 19.00 1.94 18.94
CA GLY A 259 18.29 1.44 20.12
C GLY A 259 18.73 0.04 20.56
N LEU A 260 19.24 -0.79 19.65
CA LEU A 260 19.80 -2.12 19.95
C LEU A 260 21.18 -2.03 20.59
N VAL A 261 21.98 -0.98 20.34
CA VAL A 261 23.24 -0.77 21.08
C VAL A 261 22.95 -0.46 22.55
N ILE A 262 21.92 0.33 22.85
CA ILE A 262 21.52 0.62 24.23
C ILE A 262 20.79 -0.57 24.88
N LYS A 263 19.92 -1.30 24.15
CA LYS A 263 19.23 -2.49 24.69
C LYS A 263 20.14 -3.73 24.82
N LYS A 264 21.09 -4.00 23.91
CA LYS A 264 22.07 -5.10 24.10
C LYS A 264 22.99 -4.84 25.27
N GLN A 265 23.39 -3.59 25.51
CA GLN A 265 24.20 -3.24 26.67
C GLN A 265 23.41 -3.37 27.96
N LEU A 266 22.18 -2.84 28.02
CA LEU A 266 21.30 -3.00 29.20
C LEU A 266 20.95 -4.46 29.49
N ILE A 267 20.66 -5.28 28.48
CA ILE A 267 20.36 -6.72 28.69
C ILE A 267 21.62 -7.48 29.15
N LYS A 268 22.81 -7.18 28.61
CA LYS A 268 24.07 -7.75 29.13
C LYS A 268 24.33 -7.32 30.57
N ASP A 269 24.14 -6.04 30.89
CA ASP A 269 24.39 -5.49 32.23
C ASP A 269 23.39 -6.02 33.27
N TYR A 270 22.12 -6.21 32.90
CA TYR A 270 21.12 -6.86 33.75
C TYR A 270 21.41 -8.36 33.93
N THR A 271 21.84 -9.06 32.89
CA THR A 271 22.19 -10.50 32.98
C THR A 271 23.45 -10.72 33.82
N ILE A 272 24.44 -9.83 33.74
CA ILE A 272 25.65 -9.85 34.58
C ILE A 272 25.30 -9.50 36.03
N LYS A 273 24.48 -8.47 36.27
CA LYS A 273 24.02 -8.11 37.62
C LYS A 273 23.19 -9.22 38.28
N LEU A 274 22.30 -9.89 37.54
CA LEU A 274 21.55 -11.05 38.06
C LEU A 274 22.49 -12.22 38.38
N LYS A 275 23.45 -12.56 37.52
CA LYS A 275 24.42 -13.62 37.79
C LYS A 275 25.30 -13.33 39.02
N ILE A 276 25.71 -12.07 39.21
CA ILE A 276 26.47 -11.66 40.39
C ILE A 276 25.59 -11.72 41.65
N GLN A 277 24.36 -11.19 41.62
CA GLN A 277 23.45 -11.25 42.78
C GLN A 277 23.08 -12.68 43.17
N ILE A 278 22.88 -13.58 42.19
CA ILE A 278 22.60 -15.00 42.44
C ILE A 278 23.82 -15.68 43.04
N ASN A 279 25.03 -15.48 42.51
CA ASN A 279 26.25 -16.08 43.06
C ASN A 279 26.60 -15.54 44.47
N VAL A 280 26.35 -14.26 44.74
CA VAL A 280 26.57 -13.69 46.08
C VAL A 280 25.56 -14.26 47.08
N LYS A 281 24.27 -14.35 46.72
CA LYS A 281 23.25 -14.97 47.58
C LYS A 281 23.50 -16.46 47.78
N PHE A 282 23.92 -17.19 46.76
CA PHE A 282 24.23 -18.62 46.86
C PHE A 282 25.44 -18.88 47.77
N ASN A 283 26.52 -18.09 47.64
CA ASN A 283 27.70 -18.21 48.52
C ASN A 283 27.43 -17.78 49.96
N LEU A 284 26.56 -16.79 50.20
CA LEU A 284 26.12 -16.41 51.55
C LEU A 284 25.27 -17.52 52.19
N LEU A 285 24.36 -18.13 51.41
CA LEU A 285 23.55 -19.26 51.87
C LEU A 285 24.43 -20.48 52.18
N LEU A 286 25.41 -20.78 51.32
CA LEU A 286 26.35 -21.88 51.53
C LEU A 286 27.24 -21.66 52.77
N LYS A 287 27.70 -20.43 53.00
CA LYS A 287 28.44 -20.07 54.23
C LYS A 287 27.57 -20.23 55.48
N GLN A 288 26.31 -19.77 55.45
CA GLN A 288 25.38 -19.93 56.58
C GLN A 288 25.11 -21.42 56.90
N ILE A 289 24.93 -22.25 55.87
CA ILE A 289 24.74 -23.70 56.04
C ILE A 289 25.99 -24.37 56.63
N LEU A 290 27.19 -23.94 56.23
CA LEU A 290 28.46 -24.50 56.75
C LEU A 290 28.80 -24.07 58.17
N THR A 291 28.28 -22.92 58.65
CA THR A 291 28.46 -22.45 60.05
C THR A 291 27.40 -22.95 61.04
N MET A 292 26.38 -23.68 60.59
CA MET A 292 25.34 -24.29 61.45
C MET A 292 25.62 -25.78 61.77
N ARG A 293 26.87 -26.22 61.64
CA ARG A 293 27.37 -27.50 62.17
C ARG A 293 28.41 -27.25 63.25
#